data_AF-A0A966DLB9-F1
#
_entry.id   AF-A0A966DLB9-F1
#
_cell.length_a   1.000
_cell.length_b   1.000
_cell.length_c   1.000
_cell.angle_alpha   90.00
_cell.angle_beta   90.00
_cell.angle_gamma   90.00
#
_symmetry.space_group_name_H-M   'P 1'
#
loop_
_entity.id
_entity.type
_entity.pdbx_description
1 polymer ?
#
loop_
_entity_poly.entity_id
_entity_poly.type
_entity_poly.pdbx_seq_one_letter_code
_entity_poly.pdbx_strand_id
1 'polypeptide(L)'
;MKQLDVNLMHPVEQINVIIGRIYKSGMTTTSGGNVSIRDKNGDIWITPSGVDKGSLTVKDIIQVKRDGSVIGLHKPSSELPFHRAIYEARPELSAIIHAHPPALVAFSITGIVPDTKIVPQAHDICGDIGFAPYGTPGSEELGEKIAFEFKDKHYKAVIMENHGVVLGGSDLMDAYQRFETLEFCCRTIINAKRLGSVNYLTDEQVSQYVHHLPSHAAHFMDIEHPSDERALRTEMVNIIRRACNQGLMISTYGTVSVRWKENDFLITPSNIARWDIVPNDIVQIKNGMAEAGKIPSRSVALHQRIYQLNPHINSIICTQPVNLMAHAVSGSKFDVRTIPESWIFLQDVPSIPFGLIYNDVDSVARMFTSNRVILVENDSVYVTGDRLLNTFDYLEVAEFSANSLVMASSIGPLQPIGEEEINDLRVAFNVK
;
A
#
# COMPACT_ATOMS: atom_id res chain seq x y z
N MET A 1 7.29 -14.95 -2.37
CA MET A 1 7.91 -14.85 -1.03
C MET A 1 7.13 -15.73 -0.08
N LYS A 2 7.72 -16.18 1.05
CA LYS A 2 6.94 -16.88 2.08
C LYS A 2 5.85 -15.92 2.61
N GLN A 3 4.69 -16.48 2.92
CA GLN A 3 3.63 -15.80 3.65
C GLN A 3 4.16 -15.42 5.04
N LEU A 4 3.77 -14.27 5.58
CA LEU A 4 4.05 -13.89 6.96
C LEU A 4 2.89 -14.31 7.86
N ASP A 5 3.19 -15.11 8.88
CA ASP A 5 2.26 -15.39 9.99
C ASP A 5 2.93 -14.96 11.30
N VAL A 6 2.47 -13.83 11.84
CA VAL A 6 3.04 -13.21 13.05
C VAL A 6 2.78 -14.02 14.33
N ASN A 7 1.82 -14.95 14.30
CA ASN A 7 1.40 -15.72 15.48
C ASN A 7 2.16 -17.03 15.60
N LEU A 8 2.41 -17.71 14.48
CA LEU A 8 2.98 -19.07 14.47
C LEU A 8 4.41 -19.14 13.95
N MET A 9 4.88 -18.18 13.16
CA MET A 9 6.26 -18.20 12.67
C MET A 9 7.24 -17.80 13.76
N HIS A 10 8.38 -18.47 13.80
CA HIS A 10 9.49 -18.08 14.66
C HIS A 10 9.99 -16.67 14.29
N PRO A 11 10.42 -15.82 15.24
CA PRO A 11 10.89 -14.45 14.95
C PRO A 11 11.92 -14.34 13.82
N VAL A 12 12.87 -15.28 13.74
CA VAL A 12 13.87 -15.32 12.65
C VAL A 12 13.25 -15.44 11.26
N GLU A 13 12.16 -16.20 11.11
CA GLU A 13 11.46 -16.34 9.83
C GLU A 13 10.69 -15.07 9.49
N GLN A 14 10.02 -14.48 10.47
CA GLN A 14 9.29 -13.22 10.31
C GLN A 14 10.22 -12.10 9.86
N ILE A 15 11.34 -11.92 10.56
CA ILE A 15 12.36 -10.91 10.24
C ILE A 15 12.91 -11.13 8.83
N ASN A 16 13.24 -12.38 8.47
CA ASN A 16 13.74 -12.73 7.14
C ASN A 16 12.74 -12.43 6.02
N VAL A 17 11.45 -12.67 6.24
CA VAL A 17 10.39 -12.32 5.27
C VAL A 17 10.33 -10.80 5.06
N ILE A 18 10.28 -10.02 6.15
CA ILE A 18 10.11 -8.57 6.07
C ILE A 18 11.34 -7.87 5.50
N ILE A 19 12.54 -8.21 5.96
CA ILE A 19 13.75 -7.58 5.41
C ILE A 19 13.93 -7.91 3.92
N GLY A 20 13.52 -9.11 3.51
CA GLY A 20 13.49 -9.50 2.11
C GLY A 20 12.48 -8.70 1.28
N ARG A 21 11.31 -8.34 1.83
CA ARG A 21 10.35 -7.42 1.19
C ARG A 21 10.94 -6.02 1.06
N ILE A 22 11.48 -5.46 2.15
CA ILE A 22 12.08 -4.13 2.19
C ILE A 22 13.21 -4.02 1.14
N TYR A 23 14.11 -5.01 1.08
CA TYR A 23 15.21 -5.00 0.12
C TYR A 23 14.73 -5.11 -1.33
N LYS A 24 13.81 -6.04 -1.64
CA LYS A 24 13.31 -6.23 -3.02
C LYS A 24 12.55 -5.04 -3.55
N SER A 25 11.90 -4.27 -2.68
CA SER A 25 11.20 -3.03 -3.03
C SER A 25 12.13 -1.82 -3.14
N GLY A 26 13.45 -1.99 -3.02
CA GLY A 26 14.43 -0.90 -3.12
C GLY A 26 14.33 0.10 -1.95
N MET A 27 13.81 -0.33 -0.80
CA MET A 27 13.60 0.51 0.38
C MET A 27 14.76 0.45 1.39
N THR A 28 15.82 -0.29 1.07
CA THR A 28 17.08 -0.32 1.82
C THR A 28 18.22 -0.81 0.90
N THR A 29 19.46 -0.77 1.38
CA THR A 29 20.65 -1.25 0.68
C THR A 29 21.18 -2.56 1.27
N THR A 30 22.26 -3.11 0.71
CA THR A 30 22.94 -4.33 1.18
C THR A 30 23.22 -4.34 2.68
N SER A 31 23.65 -3.22 3.26
CA SER A 31 24.01 -3.14 4.68
C SER A 31 23.06 -2.27 5.50
N GLY A 32 22.18 -1.50 4.84
CA GLY A 32 21.27 -0.56 5.47
C GLY A 32 20.06 -1.21 6.13
N GLY A 33 19.47 -0.50 7.08
CA GLY A 33 18.29 -0.92 7.81
C GLY A 33 18.50 -2.10 8.75
N ASN A 34 17.56 -2.25 9.69
CA ASN A 34 17.51 -3.35 10.63
C ASN A 34 16.09 -3.56 11.15
N VAL A 35 15.82 -4.80 11.52
CA VAL A 35 14.49 -5.23 11.96
C VAL A 35 14.68 -6.07 13.22
N SER A 36 13.83 -5.85 14.22
CA SER A 36 13.83 -6.66 15.44
C SER A 36 12.44 -7.08 15.89
N ILE A 37 12.40 -8.17 16.64
CA ILE A 37 11.26 -8.63 17.44
C ILE A 37 11.74 -8.87 18.88
N ARG A 38 10.97 -8.39 19.87
CA ARG A 38 11.18 -8.69 21.29
C ARG A 38 10.20 -9.75 21.75
N ASP A 39 10.72 -10.86 22.26
CA ASP A 39 9.94 -11.93 22.87
C ASP A 39 9.45 -11.55 24.27
N LYS A 40 8.42 -12.25 24.75
CA LYS A 40 7.83 -12.04 26.09
C LYS A 40 8.83 -12.27 27.23
N ASN A 41 9.86 -13.10 27.02
CA ASN A 41 10.92 -13.33 28.01
C ASN A 41 11.93 -12.17 28.07
N GLY A 42 11.87 -11.21 27.13
CA GLY A 42 12.77 -10.07 27.02
C GLY A 42 13.94 -10.27 26.06
N ASP A 43 14.06 -11.44 25.41
CA ASP A 43 15.04 -11.65 24.35
C ASP A 43 14.67 -10.83 23.11
N ILE A 44 15.68 -10.32 22.39
CA ILE A 44 15.51 -9.55 21.17
C ILE A 44 16.14 -10.33 20.01
N TRP A 45 15.34 -10.65 19.02
CA TRP A 45 15.82 -11.12 17.72
C TRP A 45 16.05 -9.93 16.81
N ILE A 46 17.22 -9.81 16.22
CA ILE A 46 17.58 -8.65 15.38
C ILE A 46 18.43 -9.06 14.18
N THR A 47 18.25 -8.36 13.07
CA THR A 47 19.14 -8.47 11.91
C THR A 47 20.60 -8.20 12.29
N PRO A 48 21.57 -8.91 11.69
CA PRO A 48 23.00 -8.72 11.97
C PRO A 48 23.57 -7.46 11.31
N SER A 49 24.68 -6.97 11.86
CA SER A 49 25.50 -5.91 11.27
C SER A 49 26.38 -6.44 10.13
N GLY A 50 26.55 -5.65 9.06
CA GLY A 50 27.49 -5.94 7.97
C GLY A 50 27.16 -7.13 7.06
N VAL A 51 25.98 -7.74 7.20
CA VAL A 51 25.52 -8.84 6.33
C VAL A 51 24.60 -8.29 5.25
N ASP A 52 24.81 -8.78 4.02
CA ASP A 52 24.02 -8.48 2.83
C ASP A 52 22.55 -8.87 3.01
N LYS A 53 21.65 -7.88 3.04
CA LYS A 53 20.20 -8.08 3.16
C LYS A 53 19.59 -8.85 1.97
N GLY A 54 20.24 -8.83 0.79
CA GLY A 54 19.77 -9.57 -0.38
C GLY A 54 19.96 -11.08 -0.29
N SER A 55 20.98 -11.53 0.46
CA SER A 55 21.31 -12.95 0.66
C SER A 55 21.11 -13.44 2.10
N LEU A 56 20.67 -12.56 3.00
CA LEU A 56 20.38 -12.87 4.40
C LEU A 56 19.41 -14.06 4.52
N THR A 57 19.72 -14.98 5.42
CA THR A 57 18.90 -16.13 5.75
C THR A 57 18.49 -16.13 7.23
N VAL A 58 17.58 -17.02 7.60
CA VAL A 58 17.15 -17.22 8.99
C VAL A 58 18.29 -17.57 9.95
N LYS A 59 19.41 -18.12 9.46
CA LYS A 59 20.58 -18.48 10.27
C LYS A 59 21.43 -17.28 10.66
N ASP A 60 21.26 -16.16 9.95
CA ASP A 60 22.05 -14.94 10.15
C ASP A 60 21.43 -14.03 11.22
N ILE A 61 20.17 -14.26 11.59
CA ILE A 61 19.47 -13.49 12.62
C ILE A 61 20.09 -13.75 13.99
N ILE A 62 20.30 -12.68 14.75
CA ILE A 62 20.97 -12.70 16.04
C ILE A 62 19.93 -12.65 17.15
N GLN A 63 20.11 -13.48 18.18
CA GLN A 63 19.37 -13.38 19.43
C GLN A 63 20.23 -12.68 20.47
N VAL A 64 19.73 -11.57 21.01
CA VAL A 64 20.29 -10.90 22.18
C VAL A 64 19.40 -11.26 23.36
N LYS A 65 19.96 -11.98 24.32
CA LYS A 65 19.26 -12.36 25.54
C LYS A 65 18.99 -11.14 26.42
N ARG A 66 18.00 -11.25 27.30
CA ARG A 66 17.70 -10.21 28.30
C ARG A 66 18.91 -9.77 29.14
N ASP A 67 19.84 -10.68 29.41
CA ASP A 67 21.08 -10.39 30.16
C ASP A 67 22.20 -9.75 29.31
N GLY A 68 21.94 -9.52 28.01
CA GLY A 68 22.88 -8.96 27.06
C GLY A 68 23.77 -9.99 26.35
N SER A 69 23.68 -11.28 26.68
CA SER A 69 24.42 -12.31 25.95
C SER A 69 23.91 -12.45 24.51
N VAL A 70 24.83 -12.69 23.58
CA VAL A 70 24.55 -12.73 22.14
C VAL A 70 24.69 -14.15 21.62
N ILE A 71 23.67 -14.65 20.93
CA ILE A 71 23.64 -15.96 20.29
C ILE A 71 23.40 -15.76 18.79
N GLY A 72 24.31 -16.27 17.96
CA GLY A 72 24.22 -16.21 16.51
C GLY A 72 25.60 -16.24 15.84
N LEU A 73 25.61 -16.20 14.51
CA LEU A 73 26.85 -16.28 13.72
C LEU A 73 27.59 -14.94 13.59
N HIS A 74 26.87 -13.83 13.78
CA HIS A 74 27.36 -12.47 13.51
C HIS A 74 27.21 -11.56 14.73
N LYS A 75 27.69 -10.32 14.60
CA LYS A 75 27.37 -9.26 15.56
C LYS A 75 25.94 -8.76 15.33
N PRO A 76 25.19 -8.39 16.39
CA PRO A 76 23.90 -7.73 16.23
C PRO A 76 24.07 -6.40 15.47
N SER A 77 22.96 -5.85 14.96
CA SER A 77 22.96 -4.52 14.34
C SER A 77 23.66 -3.49 15.23
N SER A 78 24.41 -2.56 14.62
CA SER A 78 24.98 -1.41 15.33
C SER A 78 23.91 -0.53 15.96
N GLU A 79 22.69 -0.57 15.41
CA GLU A 79 21.54 0.21 15.87
C GLU A 79 20.74 -0.45 17.01
N LEU A 80 21.18 -1.61 17.52
CA LEU A 80 20.56 -2.26 18.68
C LEU A 80 20.30 -1.31 19.88
N PRO A 81 21.15 -0.31 20.19
CA PRO A 81 20.88 0.65 21.27
C PRO A 81 19.50 1.31 21.17
N PHE A 82 19.12 1.86 20.00
CA PHE A 82 17.81 2.51 19.89
C PHE A 82 16.67 1.49 19.92
N HIS A 83 16.86 0.28 19.40
CA HIS A 83 15.83 -0.77 19.49
C HIS A 83 15.49 -1.07 20.95
N ARG A 84 16.53 -1.22 21.80
CA ARG A 84 16.36 -1.44 23.25
C ARG A 84 15.70 -0.23 23.92
N ALA A 85 16.17 0.98 23.63
CA ALA A 85 15.62 2.20 24.21
C ALA A 85 14.13 2.38 23.88
N ILE A 86 13.71 2.11 22.65
CA ILE A 86 12.30 2.15 22.24
C ILE A 86 11.49 1.08 22.98
N TYR A 87 11.98 -0.16 23.04
CA TYR A 87 11.31 -1.25 23.75
C TYR A 87 11.15 -0.97 25.26
N GLU A 88 12.12 -0.31 25.88
CA GLU A 88 12.06 0.11 27.27
C GLU A 88 11.07 1.27 27.48
N ALA A 89 11.07 2.27 26.59
CA ALA A 89 10.14 3.40 26.64
C ALA A 89 8.69 2.97 26.34
N ARG A 90 8.49 1.95 25.50
CA ARG A 90 7.19 1.46 25.03
C ARG A 90 7.09 -0.06 25.17
N PRO A 91 6.80 -0.56 26.38
CA PRO A 91 6.72 -2.01 26.66
C PRO A 91 5.66 -2.76 25.86
N GLU A 92 4.65 -2.08 25.31
CA GLU A 92 3.62 -2.69 24.46
C GLU A 92 4.08 -2.98 23.03
N LEU A 93 5.17 -2.38 22.57
CA LEU A 93 5.73 -2.65 21.25
C LEU A 93 6.54 -3.95 21.28
N SER A 94 6.35 -4.79 20.27
CA SER A 94 7.09 -6.05 20.13
C SER A 94 7.97 -6.07 18.88
N ALA A 95 7.70 -5.22 17.88
CA ALA A 95 8.49 -5.17 16.65
C ALA A 95 8.97 -3.75 16.34
N ILE A 96 10.18 -3.67 15.79
CA ILE A 96 10.78 -2.42 15.33
C ILE A 96 11.34 -2.63 13.93
N ILE A 97 11.04 -1.70 13.02
CA ILE A 97 11.61 -1.63 11.68
C ILE A 97 12.33 -0.30 11.53
N HIS A 98 13.58 -0.35 11.10
CA HIS A 98 14.34 0.79 10.67
C HIS A 98 14.91 0.53 9.28
N ALA A 99 14.78 1.51 8.39
CA ALA A 99 15.32 1.44 7.04
C ALA A 99 15.52 2.83 6.44
N HIS A 100 16.05 2.86 5.22
CA HIS A 100 16.44 4.07 4.50
C HIS A 100 15.71 4.18 3.15
N PRO A 101 14.37 4.14 3.09
CA PRO A 101 13.69 4.23 1.81
C PRO A 101 13.81 5.66 1.24
N PRO A 102 14.02 5.82 -0.07
CA PRO A 102 14.45 7.11 -0.65
C PRO A 102 13.52 8.29 -0.37
N ALA A 103 12.20 8.10 -0.41
CA ALA A 103 11.29 9.22 -0.21
C ALA A 103 11.28 9.67 1.25
N LEU A 104 11.22 8.75 2.21
CA LEU A 104 11.36 9.11 3.63
C LEU A 104 12.72 9.72 3.97
N VAL A 105 13.81 9.25 3.35
CA VAL A 105 15.12 9.89 3.51
C VAL A 105 15.07 11.34 3.01
N ALA A 106 14.37 11.63 1.89
CA ALA A 106 14.19 12.99 1.41
C ALA A 106 13.45 13.91 2.41
N PHE A 107 12.46 13.38 3.14
CA PHE A 107 11.83 14.12 4.25
C PHE A 107 12.78 14.31 5.44
N SER A 108 13.57 13.28 5.77
CA SER A 108 14.54 13.31 6.88
C SER A 108 15.65 14.35 6.69
N ILE A 109 16.14 14.55 5.46
CA ILE A 109 17.21 15.50 5.14
C ILE A 109 16.69 16.94 5.02
N THR A 110 15.37 17.11 4.81
CA THR A 110 14.74 18.43 4.70
C THR A 110 14.18 18.94 6.02
N GLY A 111 14.15 18.11 7.07
CA GLY A 111 13.59 18.48 8.37
C GLY A 111 12.07 18.63 8.35
N ILE A 112 11.38 17.99 7.40
CA ILE A 112 9.93 18.08 7.22
C ILE A 112 9.29 16.76 7.65
N VAL A 113 8.24 16.83 8.47
CA VAL A 113 7.37 15.69 8.75
C VAL A 113 6.33 15.58 7.63
N PRO A 114 6.16 14.41 6.98
CA PRO A 114 5.18 14.23 5.92
C PRO A 114 3.76 14.23 6.50
N ASP A 115 2.84 14.96 5.86
CA ASP A 115 1.43 14.90 6.17
C ASP A 115 0.79 13.72 5.42
N THR A 116 0.26 12.76 6.18
CA THR A 116 -0.32 11.52 5.64
C THR A 116 -1.79 11.66 5.25
N LYS A 117 -2.42 12.83 5.45
CA LYS A 117 -3.81 13.13 5.06
C LYS A 117 -4.00 13.31 3.55
N ILE A 118 -3.13 12.72 2.74
CA ILE A 118 -3.32 12.62 1.28
C ILE A 118 -4.31 11.51 0.90
N VAL A 119 -4.47 10.50 1.76
CA VAL A 119 -5.41 9.37 1.62
C VAL A 119 -5.92 9.04 3.02
N PRO A 120 -7.23 8.88 3.26
CA PRO A 120 -7.76 8.80 4.62
C PRO A 120 -7.23 7.57 5.38
N GLN A 121 -7.15 6.41 4.70
CA GLN A 121 -6.58 5.19 5.27
C GLN A 121 -5.12 5.34 5.71
N ALA A 122 -4.35 6.19 5.03
CA ALA A 122 -2.93 6.32 5.32
C ALA A 122 -2.69 7.02 6.65
N HIS A 123 -3.51 8.04 6.96
CA HIS A 123 -3.44 8.72 8.24
C HIS A 123 -3.74 7.76 9.41
N ASP A 124 -4.77 6.91 9.28
CA ASP A 124 -5.13 5.94 10.33
C ASP A 124 -4.01 4.91 10.60
N ILE A 125 -3.36 4.43 9.54
CA ILE A 125 -2.28 3.41 9.64
C ILE A 125 -1.00 4.02 10.20
N CYS A 126 -0.60 5.18 9.66
CA CYS A 126 0.62 5.89 10.04
C CYS A 126 0.53 6.46 11.45
N GLY A 127 -0.62 7.00 11.83
CA GLY A 127 -0.76 7.85 13.00
C GLY A 127 0.09 9.11 12.87
N ASP A 128 0.34 9.75 14.00
CA ASP A 128 1.22 10.90 14.06
C ASP A 128 2.69 10.45 13.95
N ILE A 129 3.51 11.31 13.35
CA ILE A 129 4.90 11.02 13.02
C ILE A 129 5.79 11.96 13.80
N GLY A 130 6.65 11.39 14.66
CA GLY A 130 7.66 12.14 15.40
C GLY A 130 8.87 12.48 14.54
N PHE A 131 9.72 13.37 15.04
CA PHE A 131 10.97 13.74 14.38
C PHE A 131 12.09 13.83 15.42
N ALA A 132 13.06 12.92 15.32
CA ALA A 132 14.22 12.90 16.20
C ALA A 132 15.37 13.74 15.58
N PRO A 133 15.96 14.67 16.34
CA PRO A 133 17.17 15.39 15.93
C PRO A 133 18.34 14.45 15.66
N TYR A 134 19.32 14.94 14.89
CA TYR A 134 20.49 14.16 14.53
C TYR A 134 21.22 13.59 15.76
N GLY A 135 21.69 12.35 15.62
CA GLY A 135 22.59 11.67 16.55
C GLY A 135 23.45 10.67 15.80
N THR A 136 24.61 10.32 16.35
CA THR A 136 25.52 9.39 15.68
C THR A 136 24.88 8.00 15.56
N PRO A 137 24.83 7.40 14.36
CA PRO A 137 24.33 6.03 14.15
C PRO A 137 24.96 5.02 15.11
N GLY A 138 24.15 4.16 15.72
CA GLY A 138 24.57 3.17 16.70
C GLY A 138 25.04 3.69 18.06
N SER A 139 24.87 4.98 18.37
CA SER A 139 25.14 5.54 19.69
C SER A 139 23.95 5.40 20.65
N GLU A 140 24.24 5.35 21.95
CA GLU A 140 23.20 5.44 22.99
C GLU A 140 22.47 6.79 22.94
N GLU A 141 23.17 7.89 22.64
CA GLU A 141 22.58 9.23 22.50
C GLU A 141 21.49 9.28 21.43
N LEU A 142 21.72 8.65 20.27
CA LEU A 142 20.68 8.53 19.25
C LEU A 142 19.50 7.70 19.77
N GLY A 143 19.78 6.61 20.49
CA GLY A 143 18.74 5.81 21.14
C GLY A 143 17.87 6.61 22.12
N GLU A 144 18.48 7.44 22.96
CA GLU A 144 17.78 8.31 23.90
C GLU A 144 16.88 9.33 23.20
N LYS A 145 17.38 9.99 22.14
CA LYS A 145 16.62 10.96 21.33
C LYS A 145 15.40 10.33 20.69
N ILE A 146 15.55 9.16 20.06
CA ILE A 146 14.43 8.49 19.41
C ILE A 146 13.44 7.96 20.45
N ALA A 147 13.93 7.32 21.52
CA ALA A 147 13.07 6.82 22.59
C ALA A 147 12.29 7.96 23.29
N PHE A 148 12.86 9.16 23.37
CA PHE A 148 12.16 10.35 23.86
C PHE A 148 10.92 10.67 23.02
N GLU A 149 11.04 10.70 21.68
CA GLU A 149 9.89 10.89 20.78
C GLU A 149 8.84 9.79 20.98
N PHE A 150 9.26 8.53 21.05
CA PHE A 150 8.34 7.39 21.26
C PHE A 150 7.59 7.42 22.60
N LYS A 151 8.00 8.24 23.59
CA LYS A 151 7.22 8.40 24.84
C LYS A 151 5.83 8.97 24.58
N ASP A 152 5.68 9.80 23.54
CA ASP A 152 4.36 10.18 23.06
C ASP A 152 3.73 8.97 22.37
N LYS A 153 2.61 8.48 22.92
CA LYS A 153 1.93 7.30 22.41
C LYS A 153 1.24 7.52 21.07
N HIS A 154 1.05 8.77 20.66
CA HIS A 154 0.55 9.11 19.33
C HIS A 154 1.58 8.79 18.24
N TYR A 155 2.88 8.84 18.57
CA TYR A 155 3.94 8.49 17.64
C TYR A 155 4.17 6.98 17.56
N LYS A 156 4.00 6.46 16.35
CA LYS A 156 4.32 5.07 15.97
C LYS A 156 5.43 4.97 14.94
N ALA A 157 5.78 6.09 14.32
CA ALA A 157 6.92 6.26 13.45
C ALA A 157 7.67 7.54 13.84
N VAL A 158 9.00 7.50 13.76
CA VAL A 158 9.86 8.64 14.02
C VAL A 158 10.84 8.77 12.85
N ILE A 159 10.81 9.93 12.20
CA ILE A 159 11.81 10.30 11.20
C ILE A 159 13.06 10.76 11.94
N MET A 160 14.23 10.36 11.45
CA MET A 160 15.52 10.64 12.05
C MET A 160 16.29 11.59 11.13
N GLU A 161 16.57 12.81 11.61
CA GLU A 161 17.26 13.85 10.86
C GLU A 161 18.50 13.33 10.13
N ASN A 162 18.59 13.55 8.81
CA ASN A 162 19.70 13.11 7.96
C ASN A 162 20.04 11.61 8.03
N HIS A 163 19.06 10.75 8.33
CA HIS A 163 19.31 9.30 8.46
C HIS A 163 18.23 8.45 7.79
N GLY A 164 16.99 8.47 8.29
CA GLY A 164 15.95 7.55 7.82
C GLY A 164 14.71 7.56 8.70
N VAL A 165 14.11 6.40 8.89
CA VAL A 165 12.91 6.26 9.73
C VAL A 165 13.03 5.05 10.66
N VAL A 166 12.40 5.12 11.82
CA VAL A 166 12.16 3.97 12.68
C VAL A 166 10.68 3.88 13.04
N LEU A 167 10.15 2.65 13.05
CA LEU A 167 8.74 2.38 13.28
C LEU A 167 8.59 1.31 14.35
N GLY A 168 7.68 1.57 15.27
CA GLY A 168 7.25 0.62 16.28
C GLY A 168 5.93 -0.04 15.88
N GLY A 169 5.76 -1.32 16.22
CA GLY A 169 4.50 -2.02 16.08
C GLY A 169 4.23 -3.01 17.22
N SER A 170 2.95 -3.35 17.39
CA SER A 170 2.52 -4.43 18.30
C SER A 170 3.00 -5.81 17.85
N ASP A 171 3.26 -5.95 16.55
CA ASP A 171 3.91 -7.07 15.88
C ASP A 171 4.56 -6.57 14.58
N LEU A 172 5.22 -7.48 13.86
CA LEU A 172 6.00 -7.13 12.69
C LEU A 172 5.12 -6.73 11.48
N MET A 173 3.89 -7.25 11.38
CA MET A 173 2.96 -6.85 10.34
C MET A 173 2.48 -5.41 10.57
N ASP A 174 2.10 -5.06 11.80
CA ASP A 174 1.72 -3.69 12.16
C ASP A 174 2.83 -2.67 11.83
N ALA A 175 4.08 -2.97 12.23
CA ALA A 175 5.22 -2.11 11.90
C ALA A 175 5.47 -2.01 10.38
N TYR A 176 5.36 -3.13 9.64
CA TYR A 176 5.61 -3.15 8.20
C TYR A 176 4.51 -2.43 7.41
N GLN A 177 3.24 -2.59 7.78
CA GLN A 177 2.13 -1.90 7.14
C GLN A 177 2.32 -0.39 7.21
N ARG A 178 2.74 0.10 8.38
CA ARG A 178 3.07 1.50 8.59
C ARG A 178 4.25 1.96 7.73
N PHE A 179 5.30 1.14 7.67
CA PHE A 179 6.51 1.47 6.93
C PHE A 179 6.23 1.65 5.43
N GLU A 180 5.52 0.70 4.84
CA GLU A 180 5.20 0.71 3.41
C GLU A 180 4.21 1.82 3.06
N THR A 181 3.20 2.06 3.93
CA THR A 181 2.22 3.15 3.76
C THR A 181 2.89 4.52 3.84
N LEU A 182 3.84 4.69 4.76
CA LEU A 182 4.53 5.96 4.95
C LEU A 182 5.46 6.28 3.76
N GLU A 183 6.21 5.31 3.25
CA GLU A 183 6.99 5.48 2.01
C GLU A 183 6.08 5.80 0.82
N PHE A 184 4.93 5.14 0.69
CA PHE A 184 3.93 5.47 -0.31
C PHE A 184 3.50 6.94 -0.22
N CYS A 185 3.14 7.42 0.98
CA CYS A 185 2.75 8.82 1.18
C CYS A 185 3.86 9.78 0.76
N CYS A 186 5.09 9.55 1.21
CA CYS A 186 6.23 10.39 0.86
C CYS A 186 6.47 10.42 -0.66
N ARG A 187 6.43 9.28 -1.35
CA ARG A 187 6.60 9.22 -2.80
C ARG A 187 5.48 9.97 -3.53
N THR A 188 4.24 9.76 -3.12
CA THR A 188 3.08 10.44 -3.72
C THR A 188 3.15 11.95 -3.50
N ILE A 189 3.50 12.43 -2.31
CA ILE A 189 3.68 13.86 -2.03
C ILE A 189 4.79 14.46 -2.90
N ILE A 190 5.94 13.80 -2.98
CA ILE A 190 7.06 14.27 -3.82
C ILE A 190 6.64 14.36 -5.29
N ASN A 191 5.99 13.33 -5.81
CA ASN A 191 5.54 13.30 -7.21
C ASN A 191 4.42 14.32 -7.47
N ALA A 192 3.49 14.48 -6.53
CA ALA A 192 2.42 15.47 -6.63
C ALA A 192 2.99 16.90 -6.65
N LYS A 193 4.00 17.20 -5.82
CA LYS A 193 4.71 18.49 -5.82
C LYS A 193 5.39 18.82 -7.16
N ARG A 194 5.73 17.80 -7.97
CA ARG A 194 6.27 18.00 -9.32
C ARG A 194 5.18 18.31 -10.35
N LEU A 195 3.93 17.96 -10.07
CA LEU A 195 2.78 18.21 -10.93
C LEU A 195 2.05 19.50 -10.58
N GLY A 196 2.02 19.87 -9.29
CA GLY A 196 1.29 21.04 -8.79
C GLY A 196 1.30 21.13 -7.26
N SER A 197 0.29 21.80 -6.71
CA SER A 197 0.09 21.87 -5.25
C SER A 197 -0.54 20.58 -4.74
N VAL A 198 -0.12 20.11 -3.56
CA VAL A 198 -0.69 18.92 -2.93
C VAL A 198 -1.93 19.32 -2.13
N ASN A 199 -3.05 18.66 -2.41
CA ASN A 199 -4.29 18.78 -1.67
C ASN A 199 -4.31 17.72 -0.56
N TYR A 200 -4.56 18.17 0.67
CA TYR A 200 -4.69 17.32 1.84
C TYR A 200 -6.14 17.33 2.32
N LEU A 201 -6.57 16.21 2.89
CA LEU A 201 -7.87 16.07 3.52
C LEU A 201 -7.90 16.81 4.86
N THR A 202 -9.06 17.33 5.21
CA THR A 202 -9.31 17.85 6.57
C THR A 202 -9.55 16.70 7.56
N ASP A 203 -9.44 16.98 8.85
CA ASP A 203 -9.73 16.00 9.91
C ASP A 203 -11.18 15.49 9.84
N GLU A 204 -12.12 16.35 9.45
CA GLU A 204 -13.51 15.98 9.23
C GLU A 204 -13.65 15.01 8.06
N GLN A 205 -12.92 15.22 6.96
CA GLN A 205 -12.95 14.33 5.79
C GLN A 205 -12.37 12.95 6.11
N VAL A 206 -11.25 12.91 6.85
CA VAL A 206 -10.68 11.64 7.34
C VAL A 206 -11.65 10.93 8.29
N SER A 207 -12.28 11.66 9.21
CA SER A 207 -13.25 11.09 10.15
C SER A 207 -14.52 10.58 9.44
N GLN A 208 -15.02 11.32 8.45
CA GLN A 208 -16.16 10.90 7.64
C GLN A 208 -15.89 9.58 6.93
N TYR A 209 -14.68 9.40 6.39
CA TYR A 209 -14.30 8.14 5.77
C TYR A 209 -14.43 6.94 6.74
N VAL A 210 -14.00 7.09 7.99
CA VAL A 210 -14.14 6.03 9.01
C VAL A 210 -15.60 5.65 9.25
N HIS A 211 -16.50 6.63 9.24
CA HIS A 211 -17.94 6.40 9.41
C HIS A 211 -18.60 5.64 8.23
N HIS A 212 -18.00 5.68 7.03
CA HIS A 212 -18.50 4.96 5.86
C HIS A 212 -17.99 3.51 5.78
N LEU A 213 -17.15 3.06 6.72
CA LEU A 213 -16.73 1.67 6.78
C LEU A 213 -17.94 0.78 7.04
N PRO A 214 -18.18 -0.27 6.22
CA PRO A 214 -19.34 -1.13 6.41
C PRO A 214 -19.27 -1.82 7.77
N SER A 215 -20.19 -1.47 8.65
CA SER A 215 -20.26 -2.02 10.00
C SER A 215 -20.97 -3.38 10.05
N HIS A 216 -21.86 -3.67 9.09
CA HIS A 216 -22.64 -4.90 9.02
C HIS A 216 -22.93 -5.27 7.56
N ALA A 217 -22.27 -6.31 7.04
CA ALA A 217 -22.68 -6.96 5.81
C ALA A 217 -23.69 -8.06 6.15
N ALA A 218 -24.80 -8.15 5.39
CA ALA A 218 -25.68 -9.32 5.50
C ALA A 218 -24.92 -10.57 5.06
N HIS A 219 -25.20 -11.72 5.70
CA HIS A 219 -24.48 -12.96 5.43
C HIS A 219 -25.39 -14.07 4.94
N PHE A 220 -24.85 -14.93 4.06
CA PHE A 220 -25.47 -16.21 3.71
C PHE A 220 -24.63 -17.36 4.27
N MET A 221 -25.28 -18.47 4.64
CA MET A 221 -24.66 -19.57 5.38
C MET A 221 -24.29 -20.77 4.50
N ASP A 222 -25.01 -20.99 3.41
CA ASP A 222 -24.78 -22.11 2.50
C ASP A 222 -23.64 -21.79 1.53
N ILE A 223 -22.41 -22.06 1.99
CA ILE A 223 -21.18 -21.73 1.28
C ILE A 223 -20.74 -22.94 0.46
N GLU A 224 -20.64 -22.75 -0.85
CA GLU A 224 -20.03 -23.71 -1.76
C GLU A 224 -18.93 -23.03 -2.58
N HIS A 225 -17.90 -23.79 -2.91
CA HIS A 225 -16.79 -23.36 -3.76
C HIS A 225 -16.64 -24.32 -4.94
N PRO A 226 -17.51 -24.29 -5.95
CA PRO A 226 -17.37 -25.11 -7.15
C PRO A 226 -16.07 -24.81 -7.91
N SER A 227 -15.70 -25.70 -8.84
CA SER A 227 -14.37 -25.68 -9.47
C SER A 227 -14.07 -24.41 -10.26
N ASP A 228 -15.08 -23.83 -10.92
CA ASP A 228 -15.00 -22.57 -11.65
C ASP A 228 -14.70 -21.38 -10.72
N GLU A 229 -15.38 -21.30 -9.57
CA GLU A 229 -15.10 -20.28 -8.56
C GLU A 229 -13.68 -20.43 -7.97
N ARG A 230 -13.25 -21.66 -7.66
CA ARG A 230 -11.89 -21.91 -7.13
C ARG A 230 -10.80 -21.50 -8.14
N ALA A 231 -11.06 -21.63 -9.43
CA ALA A 231 -10.17 -21.14 -10.47
C ALA A 231 -10.03 -19.61 -10.40
N LEU A 232 -11.16 -18.88 -10.29
CA LEU A 232 -11.16 -17.42 -10.13
C LEU A 232 -10.41 -16.97 -8.86
N ARG A 233 -10.63 -17.64 -7.73
CA ARG A 233 -9.88 -17.34 -6.48
C ARG A 233 -8.38 -17.45 -6.68
N THR A 234 -7.92 -18.47 -7.41
CA THR A 234 -6.51 -18.68 -7.72
C THR A 234 -5.98 -17.57 -8.65
N GLU A 235 -6.73 -17.22 -9.67
CA GLU A 235 -6.39 -16.14 -10.61
C GLU A 235 -6.27 -14.78 -9.88
N MET A 236 -7.23 -14.45 -9.03
CA MET A 236 -7.23 -13.24 -8.20
C MET A 236 -5.97 -13.16 -7.34
N VAL A 237 -5.63 -14.23 -6.61
CA VAL A 237 -4.43 -14.26 -5.76
C VAL A 237 -3.15 -14.07 -6.59
N ASN A 238 -3.07 -14.65 -7.78
CA ASN A 238 -1.92 -14.48 -8.66
C ASN A 238 -1.77 -13.03 -9.13
N ILE A 239 -2.87 -12.38 -9.54
CA ILE A 239 -2.87 -10.98 -9.98
C ILE A 239 -2.55 -10.03 -8.82
N ILE A 240 -3.11 -10.26 -7.63
CA ILE A 240 -2.81 -9.47 -6.43
C ILE A 240 -1.32 -9.56 -6.07
N ARG A 241 -0.74 -10.77 -6.10
CA ARG A 241 0.70 -10.94 -5.84
C ARG A 241 1.56 -10.25 -6.91
N ARG A 242 1.14 -10.29 -8.18
CA ARG A 242 1.81 -9.55 -9.26
C ARG A 242 1.73 -8.04 -9.02
N ALA A 243 0.57 -7.52 -8.63
CA ALA A 243 0.36 -6.13 -8.27
C ALA A 243 1.30 -5.69 -7.13
N CYS A 244 1.43 -6.51 -6.08
CA CYS A 244 2.36 -6.25 -4.99
C CYS A 244 3.82 -6.23 -5.46
N ASN A 245 4.25 -7.21 -6.25
CA ASN A 245 5.61 -7.25 -6.79
C ASN A 245 5.97 -6.04 -7.65
N GLN A 246 4.98 -5.42 -8.30
CA GLN A 246 5.16 -4.23 -9.12
C GLN A 246 4.93 -2.91 -8.37
N GLY A 247 4.63 -2.97 -7.06
CA GLY A 247 4.35 -1.77 -6.26
C GLY A 247 3.02 -1.09 -6.58
N LEU A 248 2.10 -1.78 -7.27
CA LEU A 248 0.74 -1.29 -7.57
C LEU A 248 -0.21 -1.48 -6.39
N MET A 249 0.07 -2.46 -5.52
CA MET A 249 -0.63 -2.69 -4.27
C MET A 249 0.38 -2.84 -3.14
N ILE A 250 0.06 -2.28 -1.98
CA ILE A 250 0.90 -2.35 -0.78
C ILE A 250 0.04 -2.82 0.39
N SER A 251 0.64 -3.50 1.37
CA SER A 251 0.02 -3.77 2.67
C SER A 251 -1.42 -4.28 2.54
N THR A 252 -2.41 -3.56 3.05
CA THR A 252 -3.84 -3.88 2.91
C THR A 252 -4.55 -3.07 1.81
N TYR A 253 -3.82 -2.26 1.06
CA TYR A 253 -4.33 -1.39 0.01
C TYR A 253 -4.63 -2.19 -1.25
N GLY A 254 -5.61 -1.74 -2.00
CA GLY A 254 -6.09 -2.45 -3.17
C GLY A 254 -7.27 -3.37 -2.88
N THR A 255 -8.27 -3.35 -3.76
CA THR A 255 -9.41 -4.25 -3.80
C THR A 255 -9.48 -4.84 -5.20
N VAL A 256 -9.62 -6.16 -5.28
CA VAL A 256 -9.86 -6.85 -6.54
C VAL A 256 -11.18 -7.58 -6.42
N SER A 257 -12.02 -7.47 -7.45
CA SER A 257 -13.22 -8.28 -7.57
C SER A 257 -13.38 -8.84 -8.97
N VAL A 258 -14.00 -10.01 -9.07
CA VAL A 258 -14.31 -10.67 -10.34
C VAL A 258 -15.74 -11.19 -10.29
N ARG A 259 -16.55 -10.80 -11.28
CA ARG A 259 -17.90 -11.32 -11.50
C ARG A 259 -17.83 -12.82 -11.75
N TRP A 260 -18.70 -13.56 -11.08
CA TRP A 260 -18.77 -15.02 -11.20
C TRP A 260 -20.03 -15.47 -11.94
N LYS A 261 -21.22 -15.11 -11.47
CA LYS A 261 -22.51 -15.50 -12.07
C LYS A 261 -23.50 -14.36 -11.96
N GLU A 262 -24.00 -13.84 -13.08
CA GLU A 262 -24.88 -12.67 -13.09
C GLU A 262 -24.28 -11.53 -12.24
N ASN A 263 -24.90 -11.15 -11.12
CA ASN A 263 -24.39 -10.13 -10.21
C ASN A 263 -23.68 -10.69 -8.96
N ASP A 264 -23.49 -12.01 -8.87
CA ASP A 264 -22.64 -12.63 -7.86
C ASP A 264 -21.17 -12.49 -8.26
N PHE A 265 -20.29 -12.23 -7.30
CA PHE A 265 -18.88 -11.97 -7.55
C PHE A 265 -18.00 -12.37 -6.37
N LEU A 266 -16.71 -12.48 -6.64
CA LEU A 266 -15.67 -12.65 -5.64
C LEU A 266 -15.00 -11.32 -5.38
N ILE A 267 -14.64 -11.04 -4.12
CA ILE A 267 -13.93 -9.82 -3.74
C ILE A 267 -12.86 -10.10 -2.70
N THR A 268 -11.79 -9.33 -2.72
CA THR A 268 -10.78 -9.35 -1.67
C THR A 268 -11.39 -8.97 -0.31
N PRO A 269 -10.91 -9.59 0.78
CA PRO A 269 -11.35 -9.28 2.14
C PRO A 269 -10.77 -7.96 2.65
N SER A 270 -11.39 -7.43 3.70
CA SER A 270 -10.83 -6.35 4.52
C SER A 270 -9.72 -6.87 5.44
N ASN A 271 -8.78 -5.99 5.80
CA ASN A 271 -7.73 -6.21 6.83
C ASN A 271 -6.76 -7.40 6.61
N ILE A 272 -6.68 -7.95 5.40
CA ILE A 272 -5.68 -8.98 5.05
C ILE A 272 -4.64 -8.37 4.11
N ALA A 273 -3.36 -8.52 4.47
CA ALA A 273 -2.24 -8.04 3.69
C ALA A 273 -2.21 -8.73 2.32
N ARG A 274 -2.09 -7.94 1.25
CA ARG A 274 -2.13 -8.40 -0.15
C ARG A 274 -0.95 -9.31 -0.50
N TRP A 275 0.19 -9.12 0.16
CA TRP A 275 1.34 -10.02 0.08
C TRP A 275 1.03 -11.45 0.55
N ASP A 276 0.11 -11.59 1.50
CA ASP A 276 -0.12 -12.81 2.28
C ASP A 276 -1.47 -13.46 1.98
N ILE A 277 -2.22 -12.91 1.02
CA ILE A 277 -3.53 -13.41 0.64
C ILE A 277 -3.46 -14.81 0.02
N VAL A 278 -4.41 -15.65 0.39
CA VAL A 278 -4.62 -17.01 -0.14
C VAL A 278 -6.05 -17.17 -0.68
N PRO A 279 -6.32 -18.18 -1.53
CA PRO A 279 -7.64 -18.37 -2.13
C PRO A 279 -8.80 -18.48 -1.13
N ASN A 280 -8.51 -19.02 0.07
CA ASN A 280 -9.49 -19.15 1.15
C ASN A 280 -9.92 -17.79 1.73
N ASP A 281 -9.09 -16.75 1.62
CA ASP A 281 -9.40 -15.44 2.19
C ASP A 281 -10.39 -14.65 1.31
N ILE A 282 -10.48 -14.98 0.02
CA ILE A 282 -11.39 -14.35 -0.92
C ILE A 282 -12.84 -14.53 -0.43
N VAL A 283 -13.65 -13.49 -0.58
CA VAL A 283 -15.03 -13.44 -0.08
C VAL A 283 -15.99 -13.60 -1.25
N GLN A 284 -16.91 -14.55 -1.15
CA GLN A 284 -18.03 -14.67 -2.09
C GLN A 284 -19.11 -13.64 -1.73
N ILE A 285 -19.62 -12.92 -2.72
CA ILE A 285 -20.79 -12.06 -2.62
C ILE A 285 -21.91 -12.67 -3.45
N LYS A 286 -23.04 -12.97 -2.81
CA LYS A 286 -24.20 -13.61 -3.42
C LYS A 286 -25.47 -12.84 -3.09
N ASN A 287 -26.21 -12.38 -4.09
CA ASN A 287 -27.41 -11.54 -3.90
C ASN A 287 -27.19 -10.35 -2.93
N GLY A 288 -26.01 -9.73 -2.95
CA GLY A 288 -25.64 -8.63 -2.05
C GLY A 288 -25.29 -9.02 -0.61
N MET A 289 -25.25 -10.31 -0.31
CA MET A 289 -24.80 -10.84 0.98
C MET A 289 -23.37 -11.38 0.86
N ALA A 290 -22.58 -11.19 1.91
CA ALA A 290 -21.23 -11.72 2.01
C ALA A 290 -21.21 -13.13 2.59
N GLU A 291 -20.25 -13.94 2.16
CA GLU A 291 -19.95 -15.26 2.74
C GLU A 291 -19.80 -15.17 4.27
N ALA A 292 -20.50 -16.02 5.01
CA ALA A 292 -20.42 -16.00 6.48
C ALA A 292 -18.99 -16.27 6.99
N GLY A 293 -18.60 -15.57 8.04
CA GLY A 293 -17.26 -15.69 8.66
C GLY A 293 -16.16 -14.87 7.97
N LYS A 294 -16.48 -14.14 6.90
CA LYS A 294 -15.53 -13.25 6.20
C LYS A 294 -16.08 -11.84 6.09
N ILE A 295 -15.17 -10.87 6.06
CA ILE A 295 -15.50 -9.45 5.91
C ILE A 295 -15.02 -8.99 4.52
N PRO A 296 -15.93 -8.63 3.60
CA PRO A 296 -15.54 -8.15 2.28
C PRO A 296 -14.84 -6.79 2.36
N SER A 297 -14.18 -6.38 1.27
CA SER A 297 -13.66 -5.01 1.14
C SER A 297 -14.74 -3.96 1.37
N ARG A 298 -14.34 -2.80 1.93
CA ARG A 298 -15.20 -1.62 2.08
C ARG A 298 -15.85 -1.16 0.78
N SER A 299 -15.21 -1.40 -0.36
CA SER A 299 -15.70 -1.00 -1.68
C SER A 299 -16.79 -1.91 -2.25
N VAL A 300 -17.24 -2.93 -1.50
CA VAL A 300 -18.20 -3.95 -1.97
C VAL A 300 -19.49 -3.35 -2.53
N ALA A 301 -20.02 -2.28 -1.92
CA ALA A 301 -21.26 -1.63 -2.37
C ALA A 301 -21.12 -1.00 -3.76
N LEU A 302 -20.02 -0.26 -3.99
CA LEU A 302 -19.74 0.34 -5.29
C LEU A 302 -19.43 -0.73 -6.34
N HIS A 303 -18.64 -1.75 -6.00
CA HIS A 303 -18.35 -2.86 -6.92
C HIS A 303 -19.63 -3.58 -7.34
N GLN A 304 -20.52 -3.88 -6.39
CA GLN A 304 -21.81 -4.48 -6.69
C GLN A 304 -22.65 -3.58 -7.61
N ARG A 305 -22.67 -2.26 -7.35
CA ARG A 305 -23.46 -1.34 -8.17
C ARG A 305 -22.91 -1.18 -9.59
N ILE A 306 -21.59 -1.15 -9.74
CA ILE A 306 -20.92 -1.16 -11.05
C ILE A 306 -21.34 -2.41 -11.82
N TYR A 307 -21.30 -3.59 -11.19
CA TYR A 307 -21.70 -4.84 -11.85
C TYR A 307 -23.17 -4.87 -12.26
N GLN A 308 -24.08 -4.34 -11.43
CA GLN A 308 -25.51 -4.28 -11.76
C GLN A 308 -25.81 -3.37 -12.96
N LEU A 309 -25.12 -2.22 -13.06
CA LEU A 309 -25.38 -1.23 -14.11
C LEU A 309 -24.58 -1.49 -15.40
N ASN A 310 -23.49 -2.26 -15.32
CA ASN A 310 -22.58 -2.48 -16.44
C ASN A 310 -22.36 -3.98 -16.69
N PRO A 311 -23.27 -4.65 -17.43
CA PRO A 311 -23.20 -6.10 -17.68
C PRO A 311 -21.94 -6.55 -18.44
N HIS A 312 -21.25 -5.64 -19.12
CA HIS A 312 -20.03 -5.93 -19.88
C HIS A 312 -18.77 -5.96 -19.00
N ILE A 313 -18.84 -5.45 -17.77
CA ILE A 313 -17.72 -5.44 -16.82
C ILE A 313 -17.76 -6.73 -15.99
N ASN A 314 -16.64 -7.45 -15.96
CA ASN A 314 -16.48 -8.68 -15.17
C ASN A 314 -15.34 -8.61 -14.14
N SER A 315 -14.56 -7.54 -14.14
CA SER A 315 -13.51 -7.36 -13.14
C SER A 315 -13.31 -5.89 -12.82
N ILE A 316 -12.99 -5.63 -11.55
CA ILE A 316 -12.76 -4.30 -11.01
C ILE A 316 -11.53 -4.37 -10.10
N ILE A 317 -10.58 -3.48 -10.33
CA ILE A 317 -9.44 -3.24 -9.46
C ILE A 317 -9.52 -1.80 -8.96
N CYS A 318 -9.51 -1.62 -7.65
CA CYS A 318 -9.42 -0.31 -7.00
C CYS A 318 -8.13 -0.29 -6.19
N THR A 319 -7.20 0.66 -6.41
CA THR A 319 -5.95 0.74 -5.62
C THR A 319 -5.33 2.14 -5.64
N GLN A 320 -4.16 2.30 -5.03
CA GLN A 320 -3.49 3.57 -4.77
C GLN A 320 -2.04 3.52 -5.25
N PRO A 321 -1.78 3.36 -6.56
CA PRO A 321 -0.41 3.33 -7.05
C PRO A 321 0.15 4.77 -7.06
N VAL A 322 1.45 4.89 -6.82
CA VAL A 322 2.11 6.15 -6.41
C VAL A 322 1.86 7.30 -7.38
N ASN A 323 2.01 7.08 -8.68
CA ASN A 323 1.99 8.15 -9.67
C ASN A 323 0.57 8.55 -10.07
N LEU A 324 -0.36 7.60 -10.20
CA LEU A 324 -1.77 7.95 -10.36
C LEU A 324 -2.29 8.72 -9.14
N MET A 325 -1.90 8.30 -7.93
CA MET A 325 -2.27 9.07 -6.73
C MET A 325 -1.62 10.45 -6.72
N ALA A 326 -0.44 10.64 -7.30
CA ALA A 326 0.16 11.97 -7.44
C ALA A 326 -0.72 12.93 -8.27
N HIS A 327 -1.37 12.42 -9.33
CA HIS A 327 -2.40 13.19 -10.06
C HIS A 327 -3.65 13.42 -9.19
N ALA A 328 -4.15 12.36 -8.55
CA ALA A 328 -5.37 12.43 -7.73
C ALA A 328 -5.27 13.41 -6.54
N VAL A 329 -4.08 13.60 -5.96
CA VAL A 329 -3.88 14.51 -4.82
C VAL A 329 -3.36 15.88 -5.25
N SER A 330 -2.93 16.07 -6.50
CA SER A 330 -2.49 17.40 -6.97
C SER A 330 -3.59 18.19 -7.69
N GLY A 331 -4.71 17.53 -8.03
CA GLY A 331 -5.73 18.08 -8.93
C GLY A 331 -5.24 18.27 -10.36
N SER A 332 -4.03 17.82 -10.69
CA SER A 332 -3.48 17.87 -12.03
C SER A 332 -4.19 16.87 -12.93
N LYS A 333 -4.69 17.35 -14.07
CA LYS A 333 -5.37 16.48 -15.06
C LYS A 333 -4.42 15.36 -15.49
N PHE A 334 -4.88 14.13 -15.35
CA PHE A 334 -4.22 12.96 -15.92
C PHE A 334 -4.55 12.86 -17.42
N ASP A 335 -3.75 13.51 -18.26
CA ASP A 335 -3.94 13.51 -19.72
C ASP A 335 -3.16 12.34 -20.35
N VAL A 336 -3.88 11.29 -20.76
CA VAL A 336 -3.28 10.07 -21.31
C VAL A 336 -2.93 10.18 -22.80
N ARG A 337 -3.11 11.34 -23.43
CA ARG A 337 -2.70 11.62 -24.82
C ARG A 337 -1.19 11.80 -24.92
N THR A 338 -0.43 10.92 -24.28
CA THR A 338 1.03 10.90 -24.24
C THR A 338 1.59 10.11 -25.41
N ILE A 339 1.21 8.85 -25.51
CA ILE A 339 1.54 7.93 -26.60
C ILE A 339 0.26 7.23 -27.10
N PRO A 340 0.22 6.74 -28.34
CA PRO A 340 -0.97 6.11 -28.90
C PRO A 340 -1.51 4.96 -28.04
N GLU A 341 -0.64 4.09 -27.54
CA GLU A 341 -1.01 2.91 -26.75
C GLU A 341 -1.73 3.29 -25.45
N SER A 342 -1.22 4.31 -24.74
CA SER A 342 -1.85 4.82 -23.52
C SER A 342 -3.26 5.32 -23.78
N TRP A 343 -3.46 6.10 -24.84
CA TRP A 343 -4.78 6.63 -25.18
C TRP A 343 -5.72 5.53 -25.67
N ILE A 344 -5.26 4.59 -26.49
CA ILE A 344 -6.07 3.46 -26.98
C ILE A 344 -6.60 2.62 -25.81
N PHE A 345 -5.75 2.34 -24.81
CA PHE A 345 -6.11 1.50 -23.67
C PHE A 345 -6.99 2.23 -22.65
N LEU A 346 -6.67 3.49 -22.35
CA LEU A 346 -7.29 4.20 -21.23
C LEU A 346 -8.43 5.13 -21.67
N GLN A 347 -8.32 5.73 -22.86
CA GLN A 347 -9.15 6.84 -23.33
C GLN A 347 -9.21 7.97 -22.29
N ASP A 348 -10.34 8.67 -22.17
CA ASP A 348 -10.48 9.69 -21.14
C ASP A 348 -10.54 9.08 -19.74
N VAL A 349 -9.73 9.62 -18.83
CA VAL A 349 -9.69 9.22 -17.43
C VAL A 349 -10.19 10.38 -16.56
N PRO A 350 -11.49 10.41 -16.21
CA PRO A 350 -12.03 11.47 -15.37
C PRO A 350 -11.51 11.38 -13.94
N SER A 351 -11.41 12.55 -13.30
CA SER A 351 -11.21 12.69 -11.85
C SER A 351 -12.54 13.08 -11.21
N ILE A 352 -12.88 12.44 -10.09
CA ILE A 352 -14.07 12.76 -9.30
C ILE A 352 -13.69 13.19 -7.88
N PRO A 353 -14.48 14.09 -7.24
CA PRO A 353 -14.19 14.57 -5.90
C PRO A 353 -14.16 13.47 -4.84
N PHE A 354 -13.36 13.69 -3.81
CA PHE A 354 -13.33 12.85 -2.60
C PHE A 354 -14.74 12.65 -2.03
N GLY A 355 -15.03 11.41 -1.60
CA GLY A 355 -16.29 11.05 -0.96
C GLY A 355 -17.45 10.74 -1.91
N LEU A 356 -17.37 11.09 -3.20
CA LEU A 356 -18.46 10.83 -4.16
C LEU A 356 -18.77 9.33 -4.29
N ILE A 357 -17.75 8.48 -4.17
CA ILE A 357 -17.87 7.02 -4.18
C ILE A 357 -18.70 6.44 -3.03
N TYR A 358 -18.92 7.21 -1.96
CA TYR A 358 -19.76 6.83 -0.82
C TYR A 358 -21.12 7.56 -0.83
N ASN A 359 -21.12 8.82 -1.27
CA ASN A 359 -22.30 9.70 -1.22
C ASN A 359 -23.26 9.52 -2.41
N ASP A 360 -22.75 9.11 -3.58
CA ASP A 360 -23.54 8.92 -4.79
C ASP A 360 -23.02 7.72 -5.63
N VAL A 361 -23.13 6.54 -5.03
CA VAL A 361 -22.70 5.27 -5.62
C VAL A 361 -23.31 5.03 -7.01
N ASP A 362 -24.58 5.45 -7.19
CA ASP A 362 -25.33 5.29 -8.43
C ASP A 362 -24.76 6.10 -9.59
N SER A 363 -24.43 7.38 -9.34
CA SER A 363 -23.82 8.25 -10.34
C SER A 363 -22.43 7.74 -10.73
N VAL A 364 -21.59 7.41 -9.73
CA VAL A 364 -20.24 6.86 -9.98
C VAL A 364 -20.31 5.55 -10.77
N ALA A 365 -21.21 4.63 -10.40
CA ALA A 365 -21.35 3.36 -11.11
C ALA A 365 -21.77 3.53 -12.58
N ARG A 366 -22.57 4.56 -12.91
CA ARG A 366 -22.93 4.88 -14.31
C ARG A 366 -21.75 5.42 -15.11
N MET A 367 -20.80 6.11 -14.49
CA MET A 367 -19.62 6.61 -15.20
C MET A 367 -18.81 5.48 -15.86
N PHE A 368 -18.81 4.27 -15.28
CA PHE A 368 -18.15 3.11 -15.86
C PHE A 368 -18.84 2.54 -17.12
N THR A 369 -19.97 3.12 -17.55
CA THR A 369 -20.59 2.79 -18.84
C THR A 369 -19.67 3.18 -20.00
N SER A 370 -18.94 4.28 -19.85
CA SER A 370 -18.09 4.86 -20.89
C SER A 370 -16.63 5.02 -20.47
N ASN A 371 -16.31 4.91 -19.19
CA ASN A 371 -14.95 5.10 -18.68
C ASN A 371 -14.40 3.78 -18.12
N ARG A 372 -13.17 3.42 -18.51
CA ARG A 372 -12.46 2.24 -17.97
C ARG A 372 -11.75 2.55 -16.67
N VAL A 373 -11.22 3.76 -16.55
CA VAL A 373 -10.46 4.22 -15.39
C VAL A 373 -11.09 5.49 -14.84
N ILE A 374 -11.22 5.58 -13.52
CA ILE A 374 -11.66 6.79 -12.83
C ILE A 374 -10.72 7.05 -11.66
N LEU A 375 -10.18 8.27 -11.60
CA LEU A 375 -9.43 8.77 -10.45
C LEU A 375 -10.42 9.32 -9.41
N VAL A 376 -10.23 8.95 -8.15
CA VAL A 376 -10.97 9.52 -7.02
C VAL A 376 -9.99 10.35 -6.21
N GLU A 377 -10.22 11.66 -6.17
CA GLU A 377 -9.34 12.60 -5.47
C GLU A 377 -9.12 12.15 -4.02
N ASN A 378 -7.85 12.12 -3.62
CA ASN A 378 -7.43 11.74 -2.27
C ASN A 378 -7.92 10.36 -1.75
N ASP A 379 -8.35 9.43 -2.61
CA ASP A 379 -8.83 8.10 -2.15
C ASP A 379 -8.19 6.94 -2.92
N SER A 380 -8.41 6.86 -4.23
CA SER A 380 -8.04 5.69 -5.03
C SER A 380 -8.20 5.89 -6.53
N VAL A 381 -7.75 4.90 -7.30
CA VAL A 381 -8.08 4.73 -8.72
C VAL A 381 -8.88 3.47 -8.90
N TYR A 382 -9.98 3.55 -9.65
CA TYR A 382 -10.79 2.41 -10.06
C TYR A 382 -10.55 2.10 -11.53
N VAL A 383 -10.36 0.82 -11.83
CA VAL A 383 -10.13 0.27 -13.16
C VAL A 383 -11.10 -0.87 -13.39
N THR A 384 -11.78 -0.89 -14.54
CA THR A 384 -12.73 -1.94 -14.91
C THR A 384 -12.33 -2.65 -16.19
N GLY A 385 -12.76 -3.90 -16.35
CA GLY A 385 -12.56 -4.65 -17.59
C GLY A 385 -13.46 -5.87 -17.69
N ASP A 386 -13.37 -6.54 -18.83
CA ASP A 386 -14.13 -7.75 -19.18
C ASP A 386 -13.46 -9.04 -18.68
N ARG A 387 -12.16 -8.98 -18.35
CA ARG A 387 -11.35 -10.06 -17.78
C ARG A 387 -10.33 -9.47 -16.81
N LEU A 388 -10.00 -10.22 -15.76
CA LEU A 388 -9.12 -9.74 -14.69
C LEU A 388 -7.73 -9.35 -15.22
N LEU A 389 -7.16 -10.13 -16.13
CA LEU A 389 -5.86 -9.80 -16.73
C LEU A 389 -5.91 -8.49 -17.53
N ASN A 390 -6.98 -8.22 -18.27
CA ASN A 390 -7.15 -6.98 -19.03
C ASN A 390 -7.31 -5.78 -18.07
N THR A 391 -8.10 -5.94 -17.01
CA THR A 391 -8.23 -4.90 -15.96
C THR A 391 -6.88 -4.60 -15.31
N PHE A 392 -6.07 -5.63 -15.08
CA PHE A 392 -4.72 -5.46 -14.53
C PHE A 392 -3.79 -4.73 -15.51
N ASP A 393 -3.85 -5.06 -16.80
CA ASP A 393 -3.09 -4.38 -17.84
C ASP A 393 -3.47 -2.89 -17.96
N TYR A 394 -4.77 -2.56 -17.90
CA TYR A 394 -5.21 -1.16 -17.84
C TYR A 394 -4.64 -0.41 -16.63
N LEU A 395 -4.52 -1.06 -15.47
CA LEU A 395 -3.87 -0.47 -14.30
C LEU A 395 -2.36 -0.25 -14.53
N GLU A 396 -1.67 -1.23 -15.11
CA GLU A 396 -0.25 -1.12 -15.47
C GLU A 396 -0.02 0.05 -16.44
N VAL A 397 -0.81 0.14 -17.52
CA VAL A 397 -0.73 1.22 -18.51
C VAL A 397 -1.03 2.58 -17.87
N ALA A 398 -2.04 2.66 -16.99
CA ALA A 398 -2.40 3.89 -16.30
C ALA A 398 -1.27 4.38 -15.36
N GLU A 399 -0.73 3.51 -14.51
CA GLU A 399 0.37 3.89 -13.62
C GLU A 399 1.65 4.22 -14.39
N PHE A 400 1.95 3.47 -15.45
CA PHE A 400 3.11 3.76 -16.31
C PHE A 400 2.98 5.13 -16.97
N SER A 401 1.81 5.44 -17.53
CA SER A 401 1.53 6.73 -18.17
C SER A 401 1.63 7.87 -17.15
N ALA A 402 1.08 7.69 -15.95
CA ALA A 402 1.18 8.67 -14.87
C ALA A 402 2.64 8.92 -14.45
N ASN A 403 3.45 7.87 -14.35
CA ASN A 403 4.87 8.01 -14.04
C ASN A 403 5.61 8.80 -15.13
N SER A 404 5.32 8.54 -16.42
CA SER A 404 5.91 9.31 -17.52
C SER A 404 5.54 10.79 -17.45
N LEU A 405 4.30 11.13 -17.10
CA LEU A 405 3.86 12.52 -16.92
C LEU A 405 4.56 13.21 -15.75
N VAL A 406 4.68 12.53 -14.60
CA VAL A 406 5.46 13.01 -13.44
C VAL A 406 6.92 13.25 -13.81
N MET A 407 7.51 12.36 -14.61
CA MET A 407 8.89 12.53 -15.08
C MET A 407 9.03 13.70 -16.04
N ALA A 408 8.10 13.81 -17.01
CA ALA A 408 8.09 14.86 -18.02
C ALA A 408 7.97 16.27 -17.42
N SER A 409 7.25 16.42 -16.29
CA SER A 409 7.07 17.73 -15.64
C SER A 409 8.37 18.38 -15.18
N SER A 410 9.44 17.60 -15.02
CA SER A 410 10.78 18.12 -14.68
C SER A 410 11.66 18.43 -15.90
N ILE A 411 11.18 18.14 -17.12
CA ILE A 411 11.90 18.37 -18.37
C ILE A 411 11.33 19.59 -19.09
N GLY A 412 9.99 19.67 -19.22
CA GLY A 412 9.35 20.75 -19.97
C GLY A 412 7.82 20.60 -20.06
N PRO A 413 7.16 21.50 -20.81
CA PRO A 413 5.71 21.44 -20.98
C PRO A 413 5.29 20.19 -21.77
N LEU A 414 4.16 19.60 -21.38
CA LEU A 414 3.56 18.48 -22.09
C LEU A 414 3.08 18.92 -23.49
N GLN A 415 3.28 18.03 -24.47
CA GLN A 415 2.80 18.17 -25.85
C GLN A 415 1.89 16.98 -26.16
N PRO A 416 0.60 17.04 -25.79
CA PRO A 416 -0.31 15.92 -25.99
C PRO A 416 -0.59 15.68 -27.48
N ILE A 417 -0.93 14.43 -27.82
CA ILE A 417 -1.42 14.06 -29.15
C ILE A 417 -2.67 14.91 -29.48
N GLY A 418 -2.68 15.49 -30.68
CA GLY A 418 -3.75 16.36 -31.14
C GLY A 418 -5.05 15.61 -31.44
N GLU A 419 -6.16 16.35 -31.53
CA GLU A 419 -7.48 15.76 -31.77
C GLU A 419 -7.57 15.05 -33.14
N GLU A 420 -6.83 15.54 -34.15
CA GLU A 420 -6.79 14.92 -35.48
C GLU A 420 -6.17 13.52 -35.41
N GLU A 421 -4.99 13.40 -34.80
CA GLU A 421 -4.31 12.12 -34.62
C GLU A 421 -5.11 11.17 -33.71
N ILE A 422 -5.81 11.69 -32.70
CA ILE A 422 -6.73 10.87 -31.88
C ILE A 422 -7.89 10.32 -32.72
N ASN A 423 -8.45 11.10 -33.64
CA ASN A 423 -9.47 10.61 -34.54
C ASN A 423 -8.94 9.53 -35.50
N ASP A 424 -7.70 9.68 -35.98
CA ASP A 424 -7.05 8.64 -36.77
C ASP A 424 -6.89 7.34 -35.97
N LEU A 425 -6.50 7.43 -34.69
CA LEU A 425 -6.41 6.27 -33.80
C LEU A 425 -7.77 5.60 -33.56
N ARG A 426 -8.85 6.38 -33.39
CA ARG A 426 -10.22 5.86 -33.27
C ARG A 426 -10.58 5.00 -34.47
N VAL A 427 -10.31 5.49 -35.67
CA VAL A 427 -10.61 4.79 -36.93
C VAL A 427 -9.73 3.55 -37.09
N ALA A 428 -8.42 3.69 -36.89
CA ALA A 428 -7.46 2.61 -37.13
C ALA A 428 -7.63 1.42 -36.17
N PHE A 429 -7.95 1.69 -34.90
CA PHE A 429 -8.04 0.66 -33.85
C PHE A 429 -9.48 0.33 -33.46
N ASN A 430 -10.47 0.92 -34.13
CA ASN A 430 -11.90 0.74 -33.85
C ASN A 430 -12.25 0.99 -32.36
N VAL A 431 -11.61 2.02 -31.81
CA VAL A 431 -11.78 2.46 -30.42
C VAL A 431 -12.94 3.45 -30.40
N LYS A 432 -14.02 3.07 -29.70
CA LYS A 432 -15.21 3.92 -29.54
C LYS A 432 -14.96 5.12 -28.67
#